data_AF-A0AAN6VYX9-F1
#
_entry.id   AF-A0AAN6VYX9-F1
#
_cell.length_a   1.000
_cell.length_b   1.000
_cell.length_c   1.000
_cell.angle_alpha   90.00
_cell.angle_beta   90.00
_cell.angle_gamma   90.00
#
_symmetry.space_group_name_H-M   'P 1'
#
loop_
_entity.id
_entity.type
_entity.pdbx_description
1 polymer ?
#
loop_
_entity_poly.entity_id
_entity_poly.type
_entity_poly.pdbx_seq_one_letter_code
_entity_poly.pdbx_strand_id
1 'polypeptide(L)'
;MRSGVKMLLNPVHLNHFYQPSPPPPRQHVEEVDSFEALYNSLSNLTLAPTTLVPRAPAPVSKLILSEPVPQPQPASIVKQEDNQGIPVNLIFPPGDNVIFAHSSYFTRPKYGFPPDLPSVPQVRGQAILSHGSLPLPSPYYLPVPQAGLLVKYGADTTVTSTEAKTLLSLRRYLSDKVPVQEVFGWRRDIETGERVIYLCLPSDGVTLEQQWPFMSDSQKEHICLQIKDMVKSWRRLQPGGVEVVASIDNTPLKDEIFQFPTSPGLKIPAPGPFPNISNFHSYFVATAVALSQTKQKDDIPAKINYQPHHLLPDNAPIVFTHGALHPRNIIISMHQQNQPTVVSVIGWEQAGWYPAYWELCKARHECSKQGEQGALLGDWESKYLPAIVNLDEFGLEKQGWNGRALCQYWDYFVGLMHRWQ
;
A
#
# COMPACT_ATOMS: atom_id res chain seq x y z
N MET A 1 -49.66 -27.76 -29.54
CA MET A 1 -50.58 -27.33 -28.46
C MET A 1 -50.27 -25.88 -28.10
N ARG A 2 -51.32 -25.06 -27.92
CA ARG A 2 -51.37 -23.63 -27.54
C ARG A 2 -50.85 -22.64 -28.61
N SER A 3 -51.68 -22.04 -29.47
CA SER A 3 -52.85 -21.14 -29.31
C SER A 3 -52.52 -19.79 -28.68
N GLY A 4 -52.59 -18.73 -29.48
CA GLY A 4 -52.62 -17.33 -29.05
C GLY A 4 -53.34 -16.49 -30.10
N VAL A 5 -54.59 -16.16 -29.80
CA VAL A 5 -55.59 -15.52 -30.66
C VAL A 5 -55.32 -14.02 -30.78
N LYS A 6 -55.43 -13.48 -32.01
CA LYS A 6 -55.65 -12.05 -32.29
C LYS A 6 -57.13 -11.72 -32.15
N MET A 7 -57.47 -10.63 -31.46
CA MET A 7 -58.63 -9.80 -31.83
C MET A 7 -58.32 -8.32 -31.59
N LEU A 8 -58.54 -7.53 -32.64
CA LEU A 8 -58.62 -6.08 -32.70
C LEU A 8 -60.02 -5.63 -32.28
N LEU A 9 -60.15 -4.44 -31.66
CA LEU A 9 -60.86 -3.28 -32.22
C LEU A 9 -60.85 -2.07 -31.25
N ASN A 10 -60.62 -0.90 -31.86
CA ASN A 10 -60.55 0.50 -31.38
C ASN A 10 -61.97 1.13 -31.28
N PRO A 11 -62.22 2.47 -31.11
CA PRO A 11 -61.47 3.61 -30.54
C PRO A 11 -62.35 4.58 -29.67
N VAL A 12 -61.82 5.72 -29.19
CA VAL A 12 -62.38 7.12 -29.25
C VAL A 12 -61.94 8.02 -28.07
N HIS A 13 -61.20 9.08 -28.44
CA HIS A 13 -61.04 10.44 -27.90
C HIS A 13 -61.31 10.78 -26.41
N LEU A 14 -60.32 11.43 -25.77
CA LEU A 14 -60.42 12.83 -25.29
C LEU A 14 -59.07 13.34 -24.73
N ASN A 15 -58.52 14.38 -25.36
CA ASN A 15 -57.48 15.25 -24.80
C ASN A 15 -58.12 16.15 -23.74
N HIS A 16 -57.56 16.22 -22.52
CA HIS A 16 -57.51 17.47 -21.73
C HIS A 16 -56.44 17.40 -20.62
N PHE A 17 -55.51 18.36 -20.72
CA PHE A 17 -54.67 18.98 -19.69
C PHE A 17 -54.49 18.29 -18.32
N TYR A 18 -53.25 17.87 -18.03
CA TYR A 18 -52.70 17.86 -16.67
C TYR A 18 -51.24 18.35 -16.72
N GLN A 19 -51.02 19.58 -16.25
CA GLN A 19 -49.68 20.05 -15.87
C GLN A 19 -49.36 19.51 -14.47
N PRO A 20 -48.17 18.93 -14.21
CA PRO A 20 -47.76 18.59 -12.85
C PRO A 20 -47.28 19.84 -12.11
N SER A 21 -47.83 20.05 -10.91
CA SER A 21 -47.42 21.09 -9.95
C SER A 21 -45.96 20.92 -9.50
N PRO A 22 -45.24 22.00 -9.16
CA PRO A 22 -43.84 21.93 -8.72
C PRO A 22 -43.73 21.28 -7.32
N PRO A 23 -42.60 20.61 -7.01
CA PRO A 23 -42.37 20.00 -5.70
C PRO A 23 -42.19 21.07 -4.61
N PRO A 24 -42.54 20.75 -3.35
CA PRO A 24 -42.39 21.68 -2.24
C PRO A 24 -40.91 21.95 -1.92
N PRO A 25 -40.58 23.12 -1.35
CA PRO A 25 -39.20 23.52 -1.09
C PRO A 25 -38.57 22.63 -0.02
N ARG A 26 -37.33 22.18 -0.28
CA ARG A 26 -36.50 21.43 0.67
C ARG A 26 -36.25 22.28 1.92
N GLN A 27 -36.61 21.75 3.08
CA GLN A 27 -36.11 22.24 4.36
C GLN A 27 -34.61 21.97 4.43
N HIS A 28 -33.82 23.02 4.59
CA HIS A 28 -32.40 22.92 4.95
C HIS A 28 -32.31 22.30 6.34
N VAL A 29 -31.96 21.02 6.37
CA VAL A 29 -31.31 20.42 7.54
C VAL A 29 -29.83 20.59 7.27
N GLU A 30 -29.14 21.37 8.10
CA GLU A 30 -27.68 21.41 8.12
C GLU A 30 -27.19 20.00 8.47
N GLU A 31 -26.81 19.24 7.45
CA GLU A 31 -25.95 18.07 7.63
C GLU A 31 -24.63 18.58 8.18
N VAL A 32 -24.42 18.37 9.49
CA VAL A 32 -23.12 18.51 10.13
C VAL A 32 -22.15 17.62 9.36
N ASP A 33 -21.18 18.23 8.70
CA ASP A 33 -20.22 17.55 7.85
C ASP A 33 -19.41 16.57 8.72
N SER A 34 -19.70 15.27 8.54
CA SER A 34 -19.01 14.18 9.23
C SER A 34 -17.48 14.21 9.03
N PHE A 35 -17.01 14.92 7.99
CA PHE A 35 -15.60 15.19 7.74
C PHE A 35 -15.01 16.20 8.72
N GLU A 36 -15.75 17.27 9.04
CA GLU A 36 -15.30 18.33 9.95
C GLU A 36 -15.27 17.85 11.41
N ALA A 37 -16.23 17.00 11.80
CA ALA A 37 -16.25 16.36 13.11
C ALA A 37 -15.05 15.39 13.32
N LEU A 38 -14.64 14.67 12.27
CA LEU A 38 -13.49 13.74 12.31
C LEU A 38 -12.16 14.50 12.32
N TYR A 39 -12.04 15.57 11.52
CA TYR A 39 -10.88 16.46 11.50
C TYR A 39 -10.65 17.13 12.87
N ASN A 40 -11.73 17.56 13.52
CA ASN A 40 -11.67 18.16 14.86
C ASN A 40 -11.37 17.11 15.97
N SER A 41 -11.79 15.86 15.83
CA SER A 41 -11.48 14.78 16.77
C SER A 41 -9.99 14.41 16.77
N LEU A 42 -9.37 14.38 15.59
CA LEU A 42 -7.95 14.01 15.42
C LEU A 42 -6.98 15.17 15.73
N SER A 43 -7.40 16.42 15.49
CA SER A 43 -6.56 17.61 15.75
C SER A 43 -6.42 17.92 17.25
N ASN A 44 -7.42 17.58 18.06
CA ASN A 44 -7.46 17.90 19.50
C ASN A 44 -6.60 16.99 20.40
N LEU A 45 -5.96 15.95 19.86
CA LEU A 45 -5.07 15.06 20.62
C LEU A 45 -3.63 15.60 20.77
N THR A 46 -3.30 16.77 20.20
CA THR A 46 -1.93 17.33 20.21
C THR A 46 -1.74 18.57 21.09
N LEU A 47 -2.77 19.04 21.81
CA LEU A 47 -2.66 20.26 22.61
C LEU A 47 -3.07 20.01 24.06
N ALA A 48 -2.09 19.69 24.91
CA ALA A 48 -2.23 19.95 26.34
C ALA A 48 -2.04 21.47 26.58
N PRO A 49 -3.01 22.16 27.21
CA PRO A 49 -2.89 23.60 27.41
C PRO A 49 -1.92 23.90 28.56
N THR A 50 -0.80 24.55 28.24
CA THR A 50 0.01 25.23 29.26
C THR A 50 -0.68 26.54 29.60
N THR A 51 -1.19 26.67 30.82
CA THR A 51 -1.84 27.87 31.34
C THR A 51 -0.82 29.02 31.45
N LEU A 52 -0.98 30.04 30.60
CA LEU A 52 -0.26 31.31 30.72
C LEU A 52 -0.96 32.19 31.76
N VAL A 53 -0.31 32.43 32.89
CA VAL A 53 -0.68 33.48 33.85
C VAL A 53 -0.05 34.81 33.40
N PRO A 54 -0.80 35.93 33.34
CA PRO A 54 -0.25 37.22 32.92
C PRO A 54 0.63 37.84 34.01
N ARG A 55 1.85 38.26 33.64
CA ARG A 55 2.81 38.94 34.53
C ARG A 55 2.70 40.46 34.37
N ALA A 56 2.48 41.17 35.47
CA ALA A 56 2.46 42.63 35.58
C ALA A 56 3.88 43.25 35.49
N PRO A 57 4.03 44.56 35.21
CA PRO A 57 5.32 45.17 34.89
C PRO A 57 6.15 45.49 36.14
N ALA A 58 7.48 45.39 36.02
CA ALA A 58 8.43 45.69 37.09
C ALA A 58 8.98 47.12 36.99
N PRO A 59 9.29 47.81 38.12
CA PRO A 59 10.15 48.98 38.14
C PRO A 59 11.61 48.63 38.44
N VAL A 60 12.44 49.67 38.32
CA VAL A 60 13.88 49.69 38.05
C VAL A 60 14.76 49.77 39.32
N SER A 61 15.96 49.19 39.21
CA SER A 61 17.22 49.45 39.96
C SER A 61 17.42 48.91 41.39
N LYS A 62 18.41 48.01 41.58
CA LYS A 62 19.76 48.35 42.10
C LYS A 62 20.62 47.10 42.40
N LEU A 63 21.91 47.29 42.11
CA LEU A 63 23.13 46.77 42.76
C LEU A 63 23.57 45.31 42.54
N ILE A 64 24.78 45.26 42.00
CA ILE A 64 25.62 44.12 41.65
C ILE A 64 26.23 43.53 42.92
N LEU A 65 26.00 42.24 43.16
CA LEU A 65 26.85 41.37 43.96
C LEU A 65 27.00 40.04 43.21
N SER A 66 28.24 39.58 43.14
CA SER A 66 28.75 38.43 42.38
C SER A 66 27.99 37.13 42.65
N GLU A 67 27.44 36.52 41.58
CA GLU A 67 26.86 35.18 41.60
C GLU A 67 27.91 34.08 41.33
N PRO A 68 27.74 32.87 41.89
CA PRO A 68 28.65 31.75 41.69
C PRO A 68 28.44 31.09 40.32
N VAL A 69 29.53 30.51 39.80
CA VAL A 69 29.62 29.75 38.54
C VAL A 69 28.42 28.80 38.35
N PRO A 70 27.70 28.83 37.22
CA PRO A 70 26.58 27.92 36.98
C PRO A 70 27.08 26.48 36.87
N GLN A 71 26.54 25.58 37.70
CA GLN A 71 26.63 24.14 37.40
C GLN A 71 25.85 23.84 36.11
N PRO A 72 26.35 22.95 35.24
CA PRO A 72 25.67 22.61 33.99
C PRO A 72 24.33 21.94 34.32
N GLN A 73 23.23 22.62 34.00
CA GLN A 73 21.92 21.98 33.97
C GLN A 73 21.90 20.97 32.81
N PRO A 74 21.34 19.76 33.02
CA PRO A 74 21.21 18.79 31.94
C PRO A 74 20.35 19.41 30.84
N ALA A 75 20.90 19.45 29.62
CA ALA A 75 20.22 19.93 28.44
C ALA A 75 18.85 19.26 28.35
N SER A 76 17.80 20.08 28.39
CA SER A 76 16.45 19.65 28.04
C SER A 76 16.51 19.26 26.57
N ILE A 77 16.58 17.96 26.29
CA ILE A 77 16.48 17.43 24.93
C ILE A 77 15.03 17.67 24.50
N VAL A 78 14.81 18.81 23.88
CA VAL A 78 13.64 19.03 23.02
C VAL A 78 13.84 18.06 21.86
N LYS A 79 13.02 16.99 21.79
CA LYS A 79 13.02 16.06 20.66
C LYS A 79 12.64 16.83 19.39
N GLN A 80 13.65 17.23 18.65
CA GLN A 80 13.53 17.89 17.36
C GLN A 80 13.75 16.82 16.28
N GLU A 81 12.93 15.77 16.27
CA GLU A 81 13.08 14.65 15.34
C GLU A 81 11.70 14.11 14.98
N ASP A 82 11.17 14.48 13.80
CA ASP A 82 10.14 13.66 13.13
C ASP A 82 9.91 14.02 11.64
N ASN A 83 10.55 15.07 11.11
CA ASN A 83 10.27 15.55 9.74
C ASN A 83 11.45 15.46 8.75
N GLN A 84 12.56 14.80 9.12
CA GLN A 84 13.69 14.60 8.20
C GLN A 84 13.58 13.26 7.46
N GLY A 85 13.88 13.27 6.16
CA GLY A 85 13.95 12.06 5.34
C GLY A 85 15.07 11.12 5.79
N ILE A 86 14.86 9.82 5.62
CA ILE A 86 15.78 8.75 6.00
C ILE A 86 16.45 8.22 4.73
N PRO A 87 17.69 8.63 4.41
CA PRO A 87 18.39 8.12 3.25
C PRO A 87 18.70 6.62 3.41
N VAL A 88 18.28 5.82 2.42
CA VAL A 88 18.50 4.37 2.43
C VAL A 88 19.77 4.04 1.65
N ASN A 89 20.67 3.30 2.29
CA ASN A 89 21.80 2.68 1.58
C ASN A 89 21.30 1.47 0.78
N LEU A 90 21.37 1.55 -0.56
CA LEU A 90 20.88 0.54 -1.50
C LEU A 90 21.92 -0.55 -1.81
N ILE A 91 22.75 -0.92 -0.82
CA ILE A 91 23.70 -2.03 -0.94
C ILE A 91 23.06 -3.29 -0.36
N PHE A 92 22.84 -4.27 -1.24
CA PHE A 92 22.26 -5.56 -0.90
C PHE A 92 23.28 -6.69 -1.06
N PRO A 93 23.15 -7.79 -0.30
CA PRO A 93 23.93 -9.00 -0.54
C PRO A 93 23.84 -9.43 -2.01
N PRO A 94 24.98 -9.61 -2.70
CA PRO A 94 24.98 -10.02 -4.09
C PRO A 94 24.64 -11.50 -4.22
N GLY A 95 24.11 -11.87 -5.38
CA GLY A 95 23.92 -13.26 -5.77
C GLY A 95 22.54 -13.85 -5.49
N ASP A 96 22.35 -15.03 -6.07
CA ASP A 96 21.07 -15.74 -6.06
C ASP A 96 20.87 -16.66 -4.86
N ASN A 97 21.92 -16.89 -4.06
CA ASN A 97 21.91 -17.77 -2.90
C ASN A 97 22.54 -17.06 -1.71
N VAL A 98 21.70 -16.63 -0.77
CA VAL A 98 22.12 -15.85 0.41
C VAL A 98 21.47 -16.43 1.65
N ILE A 99 22.26 -16.61 2.71
CA ILE A 99 21.81 -17.12 4.01
C ILE A 99 22.30 -16.15 5.09
N PHE A 100 21.40 -15.77 5.99
CA PHE A 100 21.73 -14.92 7.14
C PHE A 100 21.98 -15.78 8.37
N ALA A 101 23.23 -16.19 8.57
CA ALA A 101 23.64 -17.05 9.69
C ALA A 101 23.36 -16.45 11.08
N HIS A 102 23.20 -15.13 11.18
CA HIS A 102 22.86 -14.43 12.43
C HIS A 102 21.36 -14.23 12.64
N SER A 103 20.52 -14.72 11.73
CA SER A 103 19.07 -14.56 11.85
C SER A 103 18.51 -15.35 13.03
N SER A 104 17.28 -15.00 13.45
CA SER A 104 16.62 -15.71 14.55
C SER A 104 16.39 -17.20 14.25
N TYR A 105 16.40 -17.62 12.98
CA TYR A 105 16.32 -19.03 12.60
C TYR A 105 17.48 -19.86 13.18
N PHE A 106 18.72 -19.37 13.03
CA PHE A 106 19.93 -20.10 13.45
C PHE A 106 20.34 -19.85 14.90
N THR A 107 19.80 -18.79 15.53
CA THR A 107 20.18 -18.36 16.88
C THR A 107 19.15 -18.72 17.96
N ARG A 108 17.95 -19.18 17.57
CA ARG A 108 16.93 -19.62 18.54
C ARG A 108 17.40 -20.85 19.32
N PRO A 109 17.32 -20.86 20.67
CA PRO A 109 17.77 -21.97 21.51
C PRO A 109 17.01 -23.31 21.36
N LYS A 110 16.05 -23.39 20.42
CA LYS A 110 15.02 -24.44 20.42
C LYS A 110 15.52 -25.78 19.85
N TYR A 111 16.66 -25.80 19.18
CA TYR A 111 17.24 -27.00 18.57
C TYR A 111 18.68 -27.22 19.06
N GLY A 112 19.06 -28.47 19.32
CA GLY A 112 20.44 -28.84 19.71
C GLY A 112 21.49 -28.55 18.63
N PHE A 113 21.07 -28.38 17.38
CA PHE A 113 21.84 -27.85 16.26
C PHE A 113 20.90 -27.04 15.35
N PRO A 114 21.33 -25.93 14.73
CA PRO A 114 20.50 -25.21 13.77
C PRO A 114 20.25 -26.10 12.55
N PRO A 115 18.99 -26.43 12.18
CA PRO A 115 18.73 -27.13 10.92
C PRO A 115 19.17 -26.26 9.74
N ASP A 116 19.64 -26.87 8.65
CA ASP A 116 19.89 -26.13 7.41
C ASP A 116 18.56 -25.70 6.76
N LEU A 117 18.57 -24.60 6.02
CA LEU A 117 17.41 -24.15 5.26
C LEU A 117 17.17 -25.11 4.07
N PRO A 118 15.94 -25.57 3.82
CA PRO A 118 15.66 -26.58 2.81
C PRO A 118 16.00 -26.06 1.41
N SER A 119 16.69 -26.86 0.60
CA SER A 119 17.01 -26.54 -0.79
C SER A 119 15.77 -26.35 -1.68
N VAL A 120 15.91 -25.68 -2.82
CA VAL A 120 14.78 -25.45 -3.76
C VAL A 120 14.10 -26.76 -4.19
N PRO A 121 14.80 -27.85 -4.54
CA PRO A 121 14.16 -29.13 -4.86
C PRO A 121 13.40 -29.75 -3.67
N GLN A 122 13.92 -29.62 -2.44
CA GLN A 122 13.22 -30.09 -1.23
C GLN A 122 11.93 -29.30 -1.01
N VAL A 123 11.98 -27.97 -1.15
CA VAL A 123 10.81 -27.10 -1.05
C VAL A 123 9.78 -27.44 -2.12
N ARG A 124 10.20 -27.63 -3.39
CA ARG A 124 9.31 -28.07 -4.47
C ARG A 124 8.61 -29.39 -4.12
N GLY A 125 9.38 -30.40 -3.72
CA GLY A 125 8.83 -31.71 -3.35
C GLY A 125 7.78 -31.60 -2.25
N GLN A 126 8.07 -30.83 -1.19
CA GLN A 126 7.12 -30.58 -0.11
C GLN A 126 5.89 -29.79 -0.57
N ALA A 127 6.07 -28.74 -1.40
CA ALA A 127 4.97 -27.95 -1.92
C ALA A 127 4.01 -28.80 -2.79
N ILE A 128 4.55 -29.70 -3.62
CA ILE A 128 3.74 -30.65 -4.42
C ILE A 128 2.94 -31.58 -3.51
N LEU A 129 3.58 -32.15 -2.48
CA LEU A 129 2.91 -33.04 -1.53
C LEU A 129 1.83 -32.31 -0.72
N SER A 130 2.10 -31.07 -0.29
CA SER A 130 1.16 -30.25 0.47
C SER A 130 0.00 -29.73 -0.36
N HIS A 131 0.22 -29.37 -1.63
CA HIS A 131 -0.85 -28.89 -2.51
C HIS A 131 -1.73 -30.03 -3.04
N GLY A 132 -1.13 -31.18 -3.36
CA GLY A 132 -1.84 -32.35 -3.88
C GLY A 132 -2.16 -32.30 -5.38
N SER A 133 -1.83 -31.21 -6.08
CA SER A 133 -2.04 -31.08 -7.53
C SER A 133 -0.98 -30.18 -8.20
N LEU A 134 -0.90 -30.30 -9.53
CA LEU A 134 -0.10 -29.43 -10.39
C LEU A 134 -0.98 -28.74 -11.43
N PRO A 135 -0.61 -27.54 -11.91
CA PRO A 135 0.55 -26.75 -11.50
C PRO A 135 0.40 -26.14 -10.10
N LEU A 136 1.51 -25.92 -9.39
CA LEU A 136 1.50 -25.17 -8.13
C LEU A 136 1.12 -23.71 -8.42
N PRO A 137 0.31 -23.05 -7.56
CA PRO A 137 0.13 -21.62 -7.65
C PRO A 137 1.48 -20.92 -7.40
N SER A 138 1.68 -19.77 -8.05
CA SER A 138 2.92 -19.01 -7.94
C SER A 138 2.59 -17.55 -7.60
N PRO A 139 3.01 -17.04 -6.43
CA PRO A 139 3.79 -17.72 -5.40
C PRO A 139 2.99 -18.77 -4.60
N TYR A 140 3.70 -19.81 -4.12
CA TYR A 140 3.23 -20.79 -3.13
C TYR A 140 3.84 -20.48 -1.77
N TYR A 141 3.03 -20.54 -0.71
CA TYR A 141 3.48 -20.34 0.67
C TYR A 141 3.48 -21.68 1.41
N LEU A 142 4.66 -22.13 1.82
CA LEU A 142 4.85 -23.38 2.56
C LEU A 142 5.22 -23.06 4.02
N PRO A 143 4.28 -23.14 4.97
CA PRO A 143 4.59 -22.99 6.39
C PRO A 143 5.30 -24.24 6.93
N VAL A 144 6.34 -24.04 7.73
CA VAL A 144 7.06 -25.09 8.47
C VAL A 144 7.06 -24.70 9.96
N PRO A 145 5.92 -24.89 10.67
CA PRO A 145 5.74 -24.36 12.02
C PRO A 145 6.73 -24.93 13.02
N GLN A 146 7.14 -26.19 12.85
CA GLN A 146 8.11 -26.82 13.75
C GLN A 146 9.48 -26.15 13.70
N ALA A 147 9.78 -25.35 12.66
CA ALA A 147 11.01 -24.60 12.48
C ALA A 147 10.81 -23.06 12.61
N GLY A 148 9.58 -22.59 12.86
CA GLY A 148 9.25 -21.16 12.82
C GLY A 148 9.53 -20.51 11.46
N LEU A 149 9.45 -21.30 10.39
CA LEU A 149 9.84 -20.91 9.03
C LEU A 149 8.61 -20.84 8.12
N LEU A 150 8.55 -19.80 7.30
CA LEU A 150 7.66 -19.68 6.17
C LEU A 150 8.51 -19.63 4.89
N VAL A 151 8.24 -20.52 3.94
CA VAL A 151 8.92 -20.49 2.64
C VAL A 151 7.98 -19.94 1.58
N LYS A 152 8.36 -18.84 0.94
CA LYS A 152 7.70 -18.33 -0.27
C LYS A 152 8.43 -18.90 -1.47
N TYR A 153 7.73 -19.67 -2.31
CA TYR A 153 8.28 -20.44 -3.42
C TYR A 153 7.58 -20.09 -4.73
N GLY A 154 8.30 -19.98 -5.83
CA GLY A 154 7.67 -19.71 -7.12
C GLY A 154 8.65 -19.47 -8.26
N ALA A 155 8.08 -19.05 -9.41
CA ALA A 155 8.86 -18.65 -10.58
C ALA A 155 9.59 -17.33 -10.32
N ASP A 156 10.63 -17.05 -11.10
CA ASP A 156 11.39 -15.80 -10.98
C ASP A 156 10.62 -14.53 -11.35
N THR A 157 9.48 -14.68 -12.02
CA THR A 157 8.53 -13.60 -12.31
C THR A 157 7.65 -13.22 -11.11
N THR A 158 7.42 -14.14 -10.17
CA THR A 158 6.48 -13.95 -9.04
C THR A 158 7.19 -13.87 -7.68
N VAL A 159 8.32 -14.56 -7.52
CA VAL A 159 9.14 -14.55 -6.30
C VAL A 159 10.49 -13.96 -6.65
N THR A 160 10.78 -12.76 -6.15
CA THR A 160 12.01 -12.03 -6.50
C THR A 160 12.83 -11.71 -5.24
N SER A 161 14.15 -11.60 -5.39
CA SER A 161 15.01 -11.13 -4.28
C SER A 161 14.71 -9.69 -3.87
N THR A 162 14.00 -8.93 -4.70
CA THR A 162 13.54 -7.56 -4.41
C THR A 162 12.69 -7.51 -3.14
N GLU A 163 11.76 -8.45 -2.93
CA GLU A 163 10.96 -8.52 -1.71
C GLU A 163 11.83 -8.71 -0.46
N ALA A 164 12.78 -9.66 -0.53
CA ALA A 164 13.71 -9.92 0.57
C ALA A 164 14.57 -8.68 0.89
N LYS A 165 15.04 -7.97 -0.14
CA LYS A 165 15.79 -6.72 -0.01
C LYS A 165 14.95 -5.59 0.59
N THR A 166 13.66 -5.52 0.25
CA THR A 166 12.71 -4.58 0.87
C THR A 166 12.60 -4.86 2.36
N LEU A 167 12.32 -6.11 2.74
CA LEU A 167 12.19 -6.51 4.14
C LEU A 167 13.47 -6.22 4.94
N LEU A 168 14.65 -6.49 4.37
CA LEU A 168 15.93 -6.14 4.99
C LEU A 168 16.07 -4.62 5.23
N SER A 169 15.67 -3.81 4.26
CA SER A 169 15.73 -2.34 4.37
C SER A 169 14.80 -1.85 5.48
N LEU A 170 13.56 -2.33 5.49
CA LEU A 170 12.57 -1.97 6.50
C LEU A 170 13.02 -2.38 7.91
N ARG A 171 13.56 -3.59 8.08
CA ARG A 171 14.13 -4.02 9.37
C ARG A 171 15.33 -3.20 9.79
N ARG A 172 16.13 -2.71 8.84
CA ARG A 172 17.32 -1.91 9.16
C ARG A 172 16.98 -0.49 9.61
N TYR A 173 16.00 0.14 8.96
CA TYR A 173 15.71 1.56 9.16
C TYR A 173 14.45 1.85 9.98
N LEU A 174 13.53 0.89 10.10
CA LEU A 174 12.20 1.10 10.67
C LEU A 174 11.76 -0.03 11.63
N SER A 175 12.68 -0.83 12.18
CA SER A 175 12.31 -1.98 13.05
C SER A 175 11.50 -1.61 14.29
N ASP A 176 11.63 -0.38 14.78
CA ASP A 176 10.91 0.16 15.94
C ASP A 176 9.55 0.77 15.58
N LYS A 177 9.28 0.98 14.28
CA LYS A 177 8.05 1.64 13.78
C LYS A 177 7.17 0.71 12.96
N VAL A 178 7.76 -0.14 12.13
CA VAL A 178 7.04 -0.97 11.16
C VAL A 178 7.43 -2.43 11.40
N PRO A 179 6.58 -3.23 12.05
CA PRO A 179 6.86 -4.64 12.24
C PRO A 179 6.75 -5.36 10.90
N VAL A 180 7.83 -6.00 10.47
CA VAL A 180 7.89 -6.79 9.23
C VAL A 180 8.56 -8.13 9.49
N GLN A 181 8.30 -9.12 8.63
CA GLN A 181 8.92 -10.44 8.73
C GLN A 181 10.45 -10.34 8.61
N GLU A 182 11.14 -11.13 9.43
CA GLU A 182 12.58 -11.35 9.28
C GLU A 182 12.85 -12.27 8.09
N VAL A 183 13.86 -11.92 7.29
CA VAL A 183 14.35 -12.75 6.19
C VAL A 183 15.51 -13.60 6.68
N PHE A 184 15.43 -14.91 6.49
CA PHE A 184 16.50 -15.86 6.82
C PHE A 184 17.44 -16.13 5.64
N GLY A 185 16.96 -15.88 4.41
CA GLY A 185 17.75 -15.97 3.19
C GLY A 185 16.88 -16.10 1.94
N TRP A 186 17.52 -16.32 0.81
CA TRP A 186 16.88 -16.69 -0.45
C TRP A 186 17.77 -17.60 -1.28
N ARG A 187 17.18 -18.39 -2.17
CA ARG A 187 17.89 -19.22 -3.14
C ARG A 187 17.21 -19.16 -4.52
N ARG A 188 17.99 -19.45 -5.57
CA ARG A 188 17.49 -19.72 -6.92
C ARG A 188 18.08 -21.03 -7.41
N ASP A 189 17.21 -21.86 -7.97
CA ASP A 189 17.63 -23.01 -8.76
C ASP A 189 18.02 -22.54 -10.17
N ILE A 190 19.27 -22.77 -10.57
CA ILE A 190 19.82 -22.22 -11.83
C ILE A 190 19.21 -22.93 -13.05
N GLU A 191 18.92 -24.23 -12.93
CA GLU A 191 18.41 -25.06 -14.02
C GLU A 191 16.95 -24.72 -14.33
N THR A 192 16.14 -24.54 -13.29
CA THR A 192 14.69 -24.36 -13.43
C THR A 192 14.24 -22.91 -13.28
N GLY A 193 15.10 -22.04 -12.75
CA GLY A 193 14.82 -20.62 -12.51
C GLY A 193 13.97 -20.34 -11.28
N GLU A 194 13.50 -21.37 -10.59
CA GLU A 194 12.65 -21.25 -9.41
C GLU A 194 13.37 -20.61 -8.24
N ARG A 195 12.62 -19.86 -7.44
CA ARG A 195 13.13 -19.09 -6.31
C ARG A 195 12.42 -19.44 -5.02
N VAL A 196 13.16 -19.32 -3.92
CA VAL A 196 12.64 -19.39 -2.56
C VAL A 196 13.11 -18.20 -1.76
N ILE A 197 12.23 -17.66 -0.92
CA ILE A 197 12.55 -16.72 0.15
C ILE A 197 12.18 -17.40 1.47
N TYR A 198 13.12 -17.44 2.40
CA TYR A 198 12.92 -17.97 3.74
C TYR A 198 12.59 -16.82 4.68
N LEU A 199 11.41 -16.88 5.29
CA LEU A 199 10.85 -15.84 6.15
C LEU A 199 10.55 -16.40 7.53
N CYS A 200 10.57 -15.54 8.54
CA CYS A 200 10.01 -15.90 9.85
C CYS A 200 8.51 -16.15 9.71
N LEU A 201 8.05 -17.30 10.19
CA LEU A 201 6.63 -17.57 10.34
C LEU A 201 6.08 -16.73 11.50
N PRO A 202 5.06 -15.90 11.30
CA PRO A 202 4.40 -15.20 12.40
C PRO A 202 3.83 -16.22 13.39
N SER A 203 4.16 -16.09 14.67
CA SER A 203 3.84 -17.12 15.68
C SER A 203 2.38 -17.12 16.09
N ASP A 204 1.73 -15.94 16.13
CA ASP A 204 0.33 -15.76 16.50
C ASP A 204 -0.20 -14.47 15.86
N GLY A 205 -1.38 -14.54 15.23
CA GLY A 205 -2.02 -13.38 14.61
C GLY A 205 -3.03 -13.78 13.55
N VAL A 206 -3.98 -12.90 13.31
CA VAL A 206 -5.03 -13.04 12.29
C VAL A 206 -4.92 -11.86 11.33
N THR A 207 -5.33 -12.04 10.08
CA THR A 207 -5.31 -10.90 9.16
C THR A 207 -6.36 -9.88 9.59
N LEU A 208 -6.05 -8.60 9.36
CA LEU A 208 -7.00 -7.52 9.63
C LEU A 208 -8.28 -7.73 8.83
N GLU A 209 -8.17 -8.23 7.59
CA GLU A 209 -9.31 -8.59 6.74
C GLU A 209 -10.27 -9.58 7.42
N GLN A 210 -9.74 -10.64 8.03
CA GLN A 210 -10.55 -11.66 8.71
C GLN A 210 -11.25 -11.09 9.95
N GLN A 211 -10.64 -10.15 10.65
CA GLN A 211 -11.21 -9.56 11.87
C GLN A 211 -12.07 -8.34 11.61
N TRP A 212 -11.88 -7.63 10.50
CA TRP A 212 -12.53 -6.35 10.20
C TRP A 212 -14.04 -6.33 10.42
N PRO A 213 -14.83 -7.36 10.01
CA PRO A 213 -16.27 -7.37 10.21
C PRO A 213 -16.71 -7.44 11.68
N PHE A 214 -15.82 -7.89 12.57
CA PHE A 214 -16.10 -8.11 13.99
C PHE A 214 -15.55 -6.98 14.88
N MET A 215 -14.85 -6.01 14.29
CA MET A 215 -14.26 -4.90 15.02
C MET A 215 -15.26 -3.77 15.22
N SER A 216 -15.28 -3.22 16.43
CA SER A 216 -15.98 -1.95 16.72
C SER A 216 -15.32 -0.77 16.02
N ASP A 217 -16.05 0.34 15.86
CA ASP A 217 -15.52 1.55 15.24
C ASP A 217 -14.28 2.09 15.95
N SER A 218 -14.26 2.06 17.29
CA SER A 218 -13.09 2.47 18.08
C SER A 218 -11.86 1.59 17.83
N GLN A 219 -12.06 0.27 17.63
CA GLN A 219 -10.96 -0.63 17.29
C GLN A 219 -10.45 -0.40 15.86
N LYS A 220 -11.36 -0.15 14.91
CA LYS A 220 -11.01 0.21 13.53
C LYS A 220 -10.22 1.52 13.48
N GLU A 221 -10.68 2.55 14.17
CA GLU A 221 -9.97 3.84 14.29
C GLU A 221 -8.58 3.65 14.91
N HIS A 222 -8.49 2.89 16.00
CA HIS A 222 -7.22 2.62 16.68
C HIS A 222 -6.21 1.92 15.76
N ILE A 223 -6.61 0.87 15.05
CA ILE A 223 -5.69 0.16 14.15
C ILE A 223 -5.33 1.00 12.93
N CYS A 224 -6.26 1.78 12.38
CA CYS A 224 -5.98 2.67 11.25
C CYS A 224 -5.01 3.80 11.62
N LEU A 225 -5.04 4.29 12.86
CA LEU A 225 -4.02 5.23 13.36
C LEU A 225 -2.63 4.60 13.40
N GLN A 226 -2.50 3.36 13.90
CA GLN A 226 -1.22 2.63 13.85
C GLN A 226 -0.71 2.50 12.41
N ILE A 227 -1.58 2.09 11.48
CA ILE A 227 -1.21 1.91 10.06
C ILE A 227 -0.83 3.26 9.43
N LYS A 228 -1.54 4.34 9.74
CA LYS A 228 -1.21 5.69 9.28
C LYS A 228 0.19 6.12 9.73
N ASP A 229 0.55 5.87 10.98
CA ASP A 229 1.88 6.21 11.49
C ASP A 229 2.99 5.34 10.88
N MET A 230 2.68 4.08 10.55
CA MET A 230 3.58 3.21 9.78
C MET A 230 3.78 3.72 8.35
N VAL A 231 2.68 4.10 7.67
CA VAL A 231 2.71 4.68 6.32
C VAL A 231 3.58 5.93 6.27
N LYS A 232 3.33 6.86 7.20
CA LYS A 232 4.18 8.04 7.37
C LYS A 232 5.64 7.67 7.58
N SER A 233 5.92 6.66 8.40
CA SER A 233 7.28 6.24 8.71
C SER A 233 8.03 5.69 7.51
N TRP A 234 7.43 4.82 6.69
CA TRP A 234 8.11 4.31 5.50
C TRP A 234 8.20 5.33 4.37
N ARG A 235 7.26 6.28 4.27
CA ARG A 235 7.36 7.39 3.31
C ARG A 235 8.50 8.35 3.57
N ARG A 236 9.04 8.38 4.79
CA ARG A 236 10.27 9.14 5.08
C ARG A 236 11.51 8.53 4.43
N LEU A 237 11.50 7.25 4.06
CA LEU A 237 12.64 6.65 3.38
C LEU A 237 12.91 7.41 2.07
N GLN A 238 14.18 7.56 1.70
CA GLN A 238 14.59 8.22 0.47
C GLN A 238 15.60 7.38 -0.33
N PRO A 239 15.47 7.32 -1.68
CA PRO A 239 16.47 6.72 -2.54
C PRO A 239 17.71 7.62 -2.52
N GLY A 240 18.77 7.20 -1.81
CA GLY A 240 19.90 8.03 -1.42
C GLY A 240 20.51 8.91 -2.52
N GLY A 241 20.02 10.14 -2.65
CA GLY A 241 20.56 11.21 -3.48
C GLY A 241 20.04 11.30 -4.92
N VAL A 242 19.15 10.41 -5.38
CA VAL A 242 18.62 10.43 -6.76
C VAL A 242 17.12 10.13 -6.76
N GLU A 243 16.34 11.03 -7.34
CA GLU A 243 14.93 10.78 -7.63
C GLU A 243 14.81 9.69 -8.69
N VAL A 244 14.10 8.61 -8.36
CA VAL A 244 13.90 7.47 -9.27
C VAL A 244 12.58 6.78 -8.94
N VAL A 245 11.83 6.39 -9.96
CA VAL A 245 10.68 5.49 -9.82
C VAL A 245 11.14 4.08 -10.18
N ALA A 246 11.35 3.25 -9.16
CA ALA A 246 11.93 1.92 -9.29
C ALA A 246 11.65 1.05 -8.06
N SER A 247 11.94 -0.24 -8.17
CA SER A 247 12.02 -1.13 -7.01
C SER A 247 13.12 -0.68 -6.04
N ILE A 248 13.10 -1.15 -4.79
CA ILE A 248 14.09 -0.76 -3.76
C ILE A 248 15.54 -1.00 -4.20
N ASP A 249 15.78 -2.00 -5.03
CA ASP A 249 17.11 -2.36 -5.56
C ASP A 249 17.43 -1.73 -6.92
N ASN A 250 16.72 -0.65 -7.27
CA ASN A 250 16.88 0.09 -8.52
C ASN A 250 16.67 -0.79 -9.78
N THR A 251 15.80 -1.80 -9.67
CA THR A 251 15.36 -2.64 -10.78
C THR A 251 13.95 -2.25 -11.25
N PRO A 252 13.45 -2.76 -12.40
CA PRO A 252 12.08 -2.49 -12.83
C PRO A 252 11.07 -2.82 -11.73
N LEU A 253 9.97 -2.06 -11.69
CA LEU A 253 8.88 -2.20 -10.74
C LEU A 253 8.30 -3.63 -10.80
N LYS A 254 7.84 -4.13 -9.64
CA LYS A 254 7.20 -5.45 -9.50
C LYS A 254 5.68 -5.37 -9.37
N ASP A 255 5.12 -4.19 -9.62
CA ASP A 255 3.69 -3.93 -9.55
C ASP A 255 2.90 -4.85 -10.49
N GLU A 256 1.93 -5.57 -9.94
CA GLU A 256 1.09 -6.53 -10.65
C GLU A 256 0.27 -5.90 -11.78
N ILE A 257 -0.03 -4.60 -11.72
CA ILE A 257 -0.74 -3.93 -12.81
C ILE A 257 0.10 -3.90 -14.10
N PHE A 258 1.42 -4.08 -13.99
CA PHE A 258 2.32 -4.17 -15.14
C PHE A 258 2.57 -5.62 -15.58
N GLN A 259 1.82 -6.59 -15.03
CA GLN A 259 1.88 -7.97 -15.45
C GLN A 259 0.74 -8.26 -16.43
N PHE A 260 1.10 -8.46 -17.70
CA PHE A 260 0.14 -8.72 -18.77
C PHE A 260 0.59 -9.93 -19.62
N PRO A 261 -0.36 -10.72 -20.16
CA PRO A 261 -0.05 -11.82 -21.05
C PRO A 261 0.75 -11.35 -22.26
N THR A 262 1.82 -12.05 -22.57
CA THR A 262 2.60 -11.80 -23.78
C THR A 262 1.73 -12.05 -25.00
N SER A 263 1.43 -10.99 -25.75
CA SER A 263 0.74 -11.11 -27.04
C SER A 263 1.79 -11.27 -28.16
N PRO A 264 1.63 -12.22 -29.10
CA PRO A 264 2.55 -12.36 -30.23
C PRO A 264 2.70 -11.02 -30.98
N GLY A 265 3.93 -10.53 -31.08
CA GLY A 265 4.26 -9.28 -31.78
C GLY A 265 4.18 -8.00 -30.95
N LEU A 266 3.60 -8.02 -29.74
CA LEU A 266 3.63 -6.89 -28.82
C LEU A 266 4.75 -7.07 -27.78
N LYS A 267 5.78 -6.24 -27.86
CA LYS A 267 6.85 -6.18 -26.85
C LYS A 267 6.68 -4.91 -26.02
N ILE A 268 6.26 -5.08 -24.78
CA ILE A 268 6.19 -3.98 -23.81
C ILE A 268 7.50 -3.99 -23.01
N PRO A 269 8.24 -2.87 -22.93
CA PRO A 269 9.42 -2.75 -22.09
C PRO A 269 9.12 -3.06 -20.62
N ALA A 270 10.14 -3.42 -19.84
CA ALA A 270 9.97 -3.56 -18.39
C ALA A 270 9.59 -2.19 -17.75
N PRO A 271 8.81 -2.18 -16.66
CA PRO A 271 8.35 -0.95 -16.01
C PRO A 271 9.47 -0.29 -15.18
N GLY A 272 10.38 0.40 -15.85
CA GLY A 272 11.44 1.20 -15.24
C GLY A 272 12.79 0.47 -15.14
N PRO A 273 13.75 0.98 -14.34
CA PRO A 273 13.69 2.22 -13.56
C PRO A 273 13.38 3.47 -14.39
N PHE A 274 12.64 4.43 -13.84
CA PHE A 274 12.38 5.71 -14.48
C PHE A 274 13.09 6.85 -13.75
N PRO A 275 13.76 7.78 -14.47
CA PRO A 275 14.53 8.85 -13.84
C PRO A 275 13.67 9.95 -13.21
N ASN A 276 12.36 9.99 -13.49
CA ASN A 276 11.41 10.92 -12.89
C ASN A 276 9.97 10.42 -13.14
N ILE A 277 9.01 11.12 -12.54
CA ILE A 277 7.59 10.81 -12.63
C ILE A 277 7.03 10.98 -14.05
N SER A 278 7.46 12.00 -14.80
CA SER A 278 6.98 12.23 -16.18
C SER A 278 7.31 11.06 -17.11
N ASN A 279 8.51 10.47 -16.97
CA ASN A 279 8.89 9.26 -17.68
C ASN A 279 8.03 8.05 -17.27
N PHE A 280 7.72 7.92 -15.97
CA PHE A 280 6.82 6.88 -15.47
C PHE A 280 5.39 7.04 -16.02
N HIS A 281 4.81 8.24 -15.98
CA HIS A 281 3.48 8.52 -16.53
C HIS A 281 3.41 8.28 -18.03
N SER A 282 4.45 8.69 -18.77
CA SER A 282 4.55 8.42 -20.21
C SER A 282 4.52 6.92 -20.49
N TYR A 283 5.26 6.11 -19.72
CA TYR A 283 5.22 4.65 -19.82
C TYR A 283 3.85 4.07 -19.43
N PHE A 284 3.27 4.52 -18.32
CA PHE A 284 1.97 4.05 -17.83
C PHE A 284 0.88 4.24 -18.89
N VAL A 285 0.77 5.44 -19.48
CA VAL A 285 -0.23 5.71 -20.51
C VAL A 285 0.08 5.03 -21.83
N ALA A 286 1.34 5.03 -22.29
CA ALA A 286 1.72 4.37 -23.53
C ALA A 286 1.41 2.86 -23.48
N THR A 287 1.69 2.21 -22.34
CA THR A 287 1.38 0.80 -22.09
C THR A 287 -0.12 0.53 -22.15
N ALA A 288 -0.93 1.36 -21.49
CA ALA A 288 -2.40 1.25 -21.52
C ALA A 288 -2.96 1.36 -22.94
N VAL A 289 -2.49 2.35 -23.71
CA VAL A 289 -2.91 2.55 -25.10
C VAL A 289 -2.50 1.36 -25.97
N ALA A 290 -1.24 0.92 -25.89
CA ALA A 290 -0.74 -0.19 -26.68
C ALA A 290 -1.53 -1.48 -26.42
N LEU A 291 -1.80 -1.82 -25.15
CA LEU A 291 -2.58 -3.01 -24.76
C LEU A 291 -4.05 -2.91 -25.18
N SER A 292 -4.64 -1.71 -25.14
CA SER A 292 -6.03 -1.52 -25.56
C SER A 292 -6.23 -1.80 -27.05
N GLN A 293 -5.20 -1.56 -27.87
CA GLN A 293 -5.24 -1.67 -29.34
C GLN A 293 -5.00 -3.09 -29.87
N THR A 294 -4.38 -3.99 -29.11
CA THR A 294 -3.94 -5.30 -29.66
C THR A 294 -5.05 -6.33 -29.88
N LYS A 295 -6.29 -6.08 -29.47
CA LYS A 295 -7.43 -6.99 -29.71
C LYS A 295 -8.46 -6.49 -30.74
N GLN A 296 -8.33 -5.28 -31.28
CA GLN A 296 -9.20 -4.80 -32.36
C GLN A 296 -8.63 -5.28 -33.72
N LYS A 297 -9.34 -6.20 -34.38
CA LYS A 297 -9.04 -6.60 -35.76
C LYS A 297 -9.64 -5.65 -36.81
N ASP A 298 -10.67 -4.87 -36.47
CA ASP A 298 -11.51 -4.17 -37.48
C ASP A 298 -11.94 -2.73 -37.10
N ASP A 299 -11.42 -2.13 -36.03
CA ASP A 299 -11.76 -0.74 -35.66
C ASP A 299 -10.59 0.20 -36.00
N ILE A 300 -10.92 1.31 -36.67
CA ILE A 300 -9.98 2.40 -36.97
C ILE A 300 -9.50 2.95 -35.62
N PRO A 301 -8.18 2.93 -35.31
CA PRO A 301 -7.72 3.42 -34.02
C PRO A 301 -8.07 4.90 -33.93
N ALA A 302 -8.85 5.27 -32.92
CA ALA A 302 -8.83 6.65 -32.46
C ALA A 302 -7.36 6.97 -32.15
N LYS A 303 -6.76 7.87 -32.93
CA LYS A 303 -5.45 8.45 -32.58
C LYS A 303 -5.64 9.17 -31.26
N ILE A 304 -5.37 8.48 -30.15
CA ILE A 304 -5.32 9.12 -28.85
C ILE A 304 -4.06 9.98 -28.87
N ASN A 305 -4.24 11.25 -29.23
CA ASN A 305 -3.19 12.25 -29.17
C ASN A 305 -3.08 12.69 -27.70
N TYR A 306 -2.35 11.90 -26.90
CA TYR A 306 -2.13 12.18 -25.49
C TYR A 306 -0.92 13.08 -25.29
N GLN A 307 -1.08 14.11 -24.46
CA GLN A 307 0.06 14.81 -23.86
C GLN A 307 0.14 14.45 -22.36
N PRO A 308 1.23 13.77 -21.93
CA PRO A 308 1.53 13.38 -20.55
C PRO A 308 1.13 14.37 -19.46
N HIS A 309 1.44 15.63 -19.70
CA HIS A 309 1.53 16.65 -18.67
C HIS A 309 0.18 17.11 -18.08
N HIS A 310 -0.97 16.64 -18.62
CA HIS A 310 -2.30 17.09 -18.19
C HIS A 310 -3.18 16.01 -17.54
N LEU A 311 -2.82 14.72 -17.56
CA LEU A 311 -3.69 13.66 -17.01
C LEU A 311 -3.22 13.11 -15.67
N LEU A 312 -1.96 13.34 -15.29
CA LEU A 312 -1.39 12.93 -14.00
C LEU A 312 -0.37 13.99 -13.52
N PRO A 313 -0.15 14.13 -12.19
CA PRO A 313 0.72 15.15 -11.63
C PRO A 313 2.21 14.78 -11.76
N ASP A 314 2.90 15.26 -12.79
CA ASP A 314 4.34 15.01 -13.04
C ASP A 314 5.27 15.52 -11.92
N ASN A 315 4.75 16.39 -11.06
CA ASN A 315 5.42 17.06 -9.95
C ASN A 315 4.95 16.53 -8.57
N ALA A 316 4.28 15.37 -8.53
CA ALA A 316 4.06 14.66 -7.27
C ALA A 316 5.42 14.28 -6.63
N PRO A 317 5.48 14.11 -5.30
CA PRO A 317 6.70 13.59 -4.67
C PRO A 317 6.84 12.09 -4.93
N ILE A 318 8.08 11.64 -5.08
CA ILE A 318 8.43 10.22 -5.07
C ILE A 318 8.62 9.78 -3.62
N VAL A 319 7.89 8.75 -3.20
CA VAL A 319 7.94 8.21 -1.83
C VAL A 319 8.07 6.69 -1.85
N PHE A 320 8.58 6.11 -0.77
CA PHE A 320 8.51 4.66 -0.61
C PHE A 320 7.06 4.24 -0.40
N THR A 321 6.61 3.27 -1.19
CA THR A 321 5.22 2.80 -1.24
C THR A 321 5.21 1.29 -1.05
N HIS A 322 4.26 0.79 -0.25
CA HIS A 322 4.09 -0.65 -0.01
C HIS A 322 3.68 -1.39 -1.28
N GLY A 323 2.85 -0.73 -2.11
CA GLY A 323 2.40 -1.26 -3.40
C GLY A 323 1.27 -2.27 -3.31
N ALA A 324 1.08 -2.97 -2.19
CA ALA A 324 -0.06 -3.88 -1.98
C ALA A 324 -0.78 -3.64 -0.64
N LEU A 325 -0.98 -2.37 -0.25
CA LEU A 325 -1.58 -2.04 1.05
C LEU A 325 -3.06 -2.49 1.08
N HIS A 326 -3.35 -3.54 1.85
CA HIS A 326 -4.68 -4.14 1.98
C HIS A 326 -4.81 -4.81 3.35
N PRO A 327 -6.00 -4.90 3.97
CA PRO A 327 -6.19 -5.56 5.26
C PRO A 327 -5.70 -7.02 5.30
N ARG A 328 -5.70 -7.72 4.16
CA ARG A 328 -5.15 -9.09 4.04
C ARG A 328 -3.65 -9.17 4.31
N ASN A 329 -2.95 -8.06 4.11
CA ASN A 329 -1.50 -7.92 4.25
C ASN A 329 -1.09 -7.33 5.61
N ILE A 330 -2.03 -7.21 6.55
CA ILE A 330 -1.79 -6.68 7.90
C ILE A 330 -2.18 -7.77 8.89
N ILE A 331 -1.21 -8.24 9.67
CA ILE A 331 -1.44 -9.23 10.73
C ILE A 331 -1.59 -8.48 12.04
N ILE A 332 -2.67 -8.77 12.75
CA ILE A 332 -2.98 -8.17 14.05
C ILE A 332 -3.03 -9.22 15.16
N SER A 333 -2.77 -8.76 16.38
CA SER A 333 -3.00 -9.48 17.61
C SER A 333 -4.08 -8.77 18.43
N MET A 334 -5.01 -9.56 18.98
CA MET A 334 -6.01 -9.10 19.93
C MET A 334 -5.47 -9.38 21.34
N HIS A 335 -4.73 -8.44 21.92
CA HIS A 335 -4.20 -8.59 23.28
C HIS A 335 -5.33 -8.49 24.33
N GLN A 336 -5.02 -8.87 25.58
CA GLN A 336 -5.98 -9.02 26.69
C GLN A 336 -6.88 -7.80 26.97
N GLN A 337 -6.47 -6.60 26.54
CA GLN A 337 -7.26 -5.36 26.69
C GLN A 337 -8.24 -5.13 25.53
N ASN A 338 -8.44 -6.11 24.65
CA ASN A 338 -9.31 -6.04 23.48
C ASN A 338 -8.94 -4.90 22.49
N GLN A 339 -7.70 -4.41 22.54
CA GLN A 339 -7.17 -3.44 21.59
C GLN A 339 -6.33 -4.16 20.52
N PRO A 340 -6.64 -3.97 19.23
CA PRO A 340 -5.90 -4.59 18.14
C PRO A 340 -4.52 -3.94 18.02
N THR A 341 -3.48 -4.74 17.84
CA THR A 341 -2.11 -4.24 17.57
C THR A 341 -1.57 -4.87 16.29
N VAL A 342 -0.97 -4.06 15.41
CA VAL A 342 -0.27 -4.60 14.23
C VAL A 342 0.98 -5.34 14.69
N VAL A 343 1.09 -6.63 14.36
CA VAL A 343 2.24 -7.47 14.69
C VAL A 343 3.12 -7.78 13.49
N SER A 344 2.61 -7.63 12.27
CA SER A 344 3.41 -7.72 11.05
C SER A 344 2.67 -7.11 9.86
N VAL A 345 3.38 -6.36 9.04
CA VAL A 345 2.96 -5.97 7.68
C VAL A 345 3.68 -6.91 6.70
N ILE A 346 2.93 -7.56 5.81
CA ILE A 346 3.41 -8.52 4.81
C ILE A 346 3.04 -8.04 3.40
N GLY A 347 3.45 -8.75 2.34
CA GLY A 347 3.07 -8.37 0.97
C GLY A 347 3.94 -7.27 0.35
N TRP A 348 5.23 -7.24 0.69
CA TRP A 348 6.19 -6.22 0.26
C TRP A 348 6.80 -6.50 -1.12
N GLU A 349 6.33 -7.49 -1.86
CA GLU A 349 6.89 -7.87 -3.16
C GLU A 349 6.73 -6.80 -4.24
N GLN A 350 5.75 -5.90 -4.09
CA GLN A 350 5.45 -4.83 -5.05
C GLN A 350 5.98 -3.46 -4.62
N ALA A 351 6.69 -3.42 -3.48
CA ALA A 351 7.15 -2.19 -2.87
C ALA A 351 8.30 -1.53 -3.65
N GLY A 352 8.39 -0.22 -3.53
CA GLY A 352 9.37 0.57 -4.28
C GLY A 352 9.13 2.07 -4.14
N TRP A 353 9.80 2.82 -4.98
CA TRP A 353 9.70 4.26 -5.11
C TRP A 353 8.65 4.59 -6.17
N TYR A 354 7.56 5.23 -5.76
CA TYR A 354 6.43 5.57 -6.62
C TYR A 354 5.97 7.02 -6.40
N PRO A 355 5.23 7.61 -7.34
CA PRO A 355 4.48 8.84 -7.06
C PRO A 355 3.57 8.67 -5.83
N ALA A 356 3.51 9.66 -4.95
CA ALA A 356 2.82 9.53 -3.66
C ALA A 356 1.33 9.17 -3.75
N TYR A 357 0.66 9.48 -4.86
CA TYR A 357 -0.74 9.12 -5.08
C TYR A 357 -0.95 7.63 -5.39
N TRP A 358 0.10 6.92 -5.82
CA TRP A 358 0.02 5.57 -6.35
C TRP A 358 -0.55 4.56 -5.36
N GLU A 359 -0.14 4.67 -4.09
CA GLU A 359 -0.60 3.79 -3.01
C GLU A 359 -2.11 3.88 -2.80
N LEU A 360 -2.68 5.08 -2.84
CA LEU A 360 -4.14 5.27 -2.71
C LEU A 360 -4.88 4.64 -3.88
N CYS A 361 -4.49 4.99 -5.11
CA CYS A 361 -5.19 4.51 -6.31
C CYS A 361 -5.18 2.98 -6.37
N LYS A 362 -4.01 2.38 -6.13
CA LYS A 362 -3.86 0.94 -6.21
C LYS A 362 -4.53 0.20 -5.07
N ALA A 363 -4.36 0.62 -3.81
CA ALA A 363 -5.01 -0.02 -2.67
C ALA A 363 -6.54 0.02 -2.81
N ARG A 364 -7.07 1.14 -3.32
CA ARG A 364 -8.49 1.30 -3.63
C ARG A 364 -8.95 0.31 -4.72
N HIS A 365 -8.19 0.20 -5.82
CA HIS A 365 -8.47 -0.74 -6.89
C HIS A 365 -8.47 -2.20 -6.41
N GLU A 366 -7.51 -2.58 -5.57
CA GLU A 366 -7.44 -3.92 -4.97
C GLU A 366 -8.69 -4.28 -4.15
N CYS A 367 -9.22 -3.33 -3.37
CA CYS A 367 -10.47 -3.54 -2.64
C CYS A 367 -11.66 -3.80 -3.58
N SER A 368 -11.70 -3.13 -4.73
CA SER A 368 -12.79 -3.28 -5.71
C SER A 368 -12.80 -4.63 -6.44
N LYS A 369 -11.64 -5.29 -6.59
CA LYS A 369 -11.52 -6.60 -7.26
C LYS A 369 -12.15 -7.76 -6.47
N GLN A 370 -12.28 -7.63 -5.15
CA GLN A 370 -12.54 -8.76 -4.24
C GLN A 370 -14.02 -9.17 -4.12
N GLY A 371 -14.95 -8.58 -4.89
CA GLY A 371 -16.35 -9.00 -4.93
C GLY A 371 -16.99 -9.11 -3.53
N GLU A 372 -17.55 -10.28 -3.20
CA GLU A 372 -18.17 -10.56 -1.89
C GLU A 372 -17.20 -10.41 -0.70
N GLN A 373 -15.89 -10.70 -0.86
CA GLN A 373 -14.90 -10.45 0.19
C GLN A 373 -14.61 -8.95 0.37
N GLY A 374 -14.64 -8.18 -0.73
CA GLY A 374 -14.56 -6.71 -0.68
C GLY A 374 -15.74 -6.10 0.08
N ALA A 375 -16.93 -6.70 -0.01
CA ALA A 375 -18.10 -6.26 0.75
C ALA A 375 -17.92 -6.40 2.28
N LEU A 376 -17.12 -7.36 2.75
CA LEU A 376 -16.80 -7.53 4.17
C LEU A 376 -15.88 -6.44 4.72
N LEU A 377 -15.11 -5.78 3.85
CA LEU A 377 -14.26 -4.65 4.22
C LEU A 377 -15.05 -3.33 4.33
N GLY A 378 -16.25 -3.26 3.74
CA GLY A 378 -17.25 -2.20 3.95
C GLY A 378 -16.70 -0.78 3.88
N ASP A 379 -16.42 -0.20 5.04
CA ASP A 379 -15.94 1.17 5.26
C ASP A 379 -14.43 1.36 5.08
N TRP A 380 -13.64 0.30 4.89
CA TRP A 380 -12.19 0.39 4.72
C TRP A 380 -11.78 1.30 3.55
N GLU A 381 -12.25 1.02 2.34
CA GLU A 381 -11.86 1.75 1.12
C GLU A 381 -12.31 3.21 1.17
N SER A 382 -13.55 3.45 1.62
CA SER A 382 -14.19 4.75 1.53
C SER A 382 -13.87 5.68 2.70
N LYS A 383 -13.74 5.14 3.92
CA LYS A 383 -13.52 5.92 5.15
C LYS A 383 -12.05 5.95 5.59
N TYR A 384 -11.41 4.78 5.69
CA TYR A 384 -10.11 4.69 6.38
C TYR A 384 -8.92 4.80 5.44
N LEU A 385 -8.97 4.20 4.26
CA LEU A 385 -7.84 4.19 3.33
C LEU A 385 -7.35 5.60 2.92
N PRO A 386 -8.24 6.57 2.57
CA PRO A 386 -7.80 7.94 2.28
C PRO A 386 -7.16 8.62 3.49
N ALA A 387 -7.65 8.36 4.70
CA ALA A 387 -7.11 8.94 5.93
C ALA A 387 -5.75 8.34 6.36
N ILE A 388 -5.53 7.05 6.05
CA ILE A 388 -4.27 6.33 6.27
C ILE A 388 -3.19 6.84 5.31
N VAL A 389 -3.52 6.93 4.02
CA VAL A 389 -2.59 7.37 2.97
C VAL A 389 -2.37 8.88 3.03
N ASN A 390 -3.39 9.69 3.33
CA ASN A 390 -3.30 11.13 3.54
C ASN A 390 -2.54 11.91 2.44
N LEU A 391 -3.14 12.06 1.25
CA LEU A 391 -2.48 12.78 0.14
C LEU A 391 -2.38 14.30 0.36
N ASP A 392 -3.15 14.85 1.29
CA ASP A 392 -3.20 16.29 1.57
C ASP A 392 -1.84 16.83 2.04
N GLU A 393 -1.01 15.98 2.64
CA GLU A 393 0.34 16.33 3.08
C GLU A 393 1.26 16.76 1.93
N PHE A 394 0.94 16.39 0.69
CA PHE A 394 1.72 16.73 -0.49
C PHE A 394 1.18 17.93 -1.27
N GLY A 395 0.07 18.53 -0.82
CA GLY A 395 -0.52 19.72 -1.45
C GLY A 395 -0.96 19.51 -2.91
N LEU A 396 -1.26 18.27 -3.31
CA LEU A 396 -1.71 17.95 -4.67
C LEU A 396 -3.02 18.68 -5.03
N GLU A 397 -3.90 18.90 -4.05
CA GLU A 397 -5.15 19.65 -4.27
C GLU A 397 -4.89 21.08 -4.72
N LYS A 398 -3.87 21.74 -4.17
CA LYS A 398 -3.45 23.09 -4.59
C LYS A 398 -2.94 23.12 -6.03
N GLN A 399 -2.59 21.97 -6.58
CA GLN A 399 -2.16 21.77 -7.96
C GLN A 399 -3.32 21.32 -8.87
N GLY A 400 -4.56 21.30 -8.36
CA GLY A 400 -5.76 20.87 -9.10
C GLY A 400 -6.05 19.37 -9.04
N TRP A 401 -5.29 18.61 -8.25
CA TRP A 401 -5.41 17.15 -8.16
C TRP A 401 -5.95 16.72 -6.80
N ASN A 402 -7.22 16.31 -6.74
CA ASN A 402 -7.76 15.62 -5.56
C ASN A 402 -7.63 14.10 -5.71
N GLY A 403 -7.66 13.38 -4.58
CA GLY A 403 -7.50 11.93 -4.56
C GLY A 403 -8.53 11.19 -5.42
N ARG A 404 -9.77 11.69 -5.50
CA ARG A 404 -10.82 11.09 -6.33
C ARG A 404 -10.51 11.19 -7.83
N ALA A 405 -10.09 12.36 -8.31
CA ALA A 405 -9.73 12.56 -9.71
C ALA A 405 -8.54 11.68 -10.10
N LEU A 406 -7.50 11.62 -9.24
CA LEU A 406 -6.33 10.76 -9.45
C LEU A 406 -6.73 9.29 -9.58
N CYS A 407 -7.57 8.79 -8.69
CA CYS A 407 -8.11 7.44 -8.78
C CYS A 407 -8.88 7.22 -10.09
N GLN A 408 -9.73 8.14 -10.52
CA GLN A 408 -10.51 8.00 -11.77
C GLN A 408 -9.61 7.90 -13.01
N TYR A 409 -8.58 8.74 -13.13
CA TYR A 409 -7.63 8.65 -14.25
C TYR A 409 -6.81 7.36 -14.19
N TRP A 410 -6.35 6.99 -13.00
CA TRP A 410 -5.63 5.74 -12.80
C TRP A 410 -6.48 4.53 -13.21
N ASP A 411 -7.73 4.46 -12.76
CA ASP A 411 -8.69 3.39 -13.08
C ASP A 411 -8.95 3.31 -14.58
N TYR A 412 -9.07 4.45 -15.26
CA TYR A 412 -9.25 4.49 -16.70
C TYR A 412 -8.10 3.80 -17.43
N PHE A 413 -6.85 4.11 -17.07
CA PHE A 413 -5.68 3.50 -17.71
C PHE A 413 -5.47 2.04 -17.33
N VAL A 414 -5.68 1.67 -16.07
CA VAL A 414 -5.61 0.27 -15.65
C VAL A 414 -6.73 -0.56 -16.30
N GLY A 415 -7.93 0.00 -16.40
CA GLY A 415 -9.04 -0.58 -17.13
C GLY A 415 -8.73 -0.77 -18.62
N LEU A 416 -7.97 0.13 -19.25
CA LEU A 416 -7.47 -0.06 -20.62
C LEU A 416 -6.44 -1.19 -20.71
N MET A 417 -5.50 -1.30 -19.76
CA MET A 417 -4.48 -2.35 -19.74
C MET A 417 -5.08 -3.74 -19.59
N HIS A 418 -6.08 -3.88 -18.71
CA HIS A 418 -6.65 -5.18 -18.33
C HIS A 418 -8.04 -5.45 -18.93
N ARG A 419 -8.53 -4.60 -19.85
CA ARG A 419 -9.88 -4.69 -20.48
C ARG A 419 -10.26 -6.09 -20.95
N TRP A 420 -9.28 -6.89 -21.33
CA TRP A 420 -9.46 -8.15 -22.02
C TRP A 420 -9.00 -9.39 -21.24
N GLN A 421 -8.80 -9.23 -19.93
CA GLN A 421 -8.62 -10.29 -18.95
C GLN A 421 -9.94 -10.46 -18.21
#